data_AF-A0A7X8M6H8-F1
#
_entry.id   AF-A0A7X8M6H8-F1
#
_cell.length_a   1.000
_cell.length_b   1.000
_cell.length_c   1.000
_cell.angle_alpha   90.00
_cell.angle_beta   90.00
_cell.angle_gamma   90.00
#
_symmetry.space_group_name_H-M   'P 1'
#
loop_
_entity.id
_entity.type
_entity.pdbx_description
1 polymer ?
#
loop_
_entity_poly.entity_id
_entity_poly.type
_entity_poly.pdbx_seq_one_letter_code
_entity_poly.pdbx_strand_id
1 'polypeptide(L)'
;MARKLTKPPCLVAGDGNGQVFEIPELQAAGRRLHTLLQPEPGDYLPMPNGSSLFELPGRKPVGFDPVKKIFTTVAAYRGVPVTAVAAFLAPAYTQMLHAAFVTEPGAVRLPLFAYTAVGWRRNQFYVPAIRVDADVRQDPEQFDQRLIHRRANALLKKHPRNRLVA
;
A
#
# COMPACT_ATOMS: atom_id res chain seq x y z
N MET A 1 -11.41 12.90 14.61
CA MET A 1 -10.19 12.06 14.73
C MET A 1 -10.54 10.64 14.30
N ALA A 2 -9.76 10.01 13.43
CA ALA A 2 -9.96 8.61 13.08
C ALA A 2 -9.88 7.74 14.34
N ARG A 3 -10.87 6.88 14.56
CA ARG A 3 -10.90 5.97 15.70
C ARG A 3 -9.70 5.01 15.60
N LYS A 4 -8.75 5.10 16.54
CA LYS A 4 -7.60 4.21 16.61
C LYS A 4 -8.06 2.75 16.60
N LEU A 5 -7.34 1.90 15.86
CA LEU A 5 -7.65 0.48 15.85
C LEU A 5 -7.39 -0.11 17.23
N THR A 6 -8.20 -1.09 17.61
CA THR A 6 -8.04 -1.84 18.86
C THR A 6 -7.36 -3.19 18.69
N LYS A 7 -7.22 -3.68 17.45
CA LYS A 7 -6.32 -4.79 17.12
C LYS A 7 -5.67 -4.53 15.74
N PRO A 8 -4.58 -5.23 15.39
CA PRO A 8 -3.92 -5.06 14.10
C PRO A 8 -4.83 -5.48 12.92
N PRO A 9 -4.65 -4.89 11.73
CA PRO A 9 -5.26 -5.38 10.49
C PRO A 9 -4.76 -6.77 10.11
N CYS A 10 -5.52 -7.46 9.27
CA CYS A 10 -5.11 -8.76 8.71
C CYS A 10 -4.07 -8.55 7.61
N LEU A 11 -3.24 -9.57 7.37
CA LEU A 11 -2.32 -9.60 6.24
C LEU A 11 -3.13 -9.48 4.93
N VAL A 12 -2.56 -8.76 3.97
CA VAL A 12 -3.10 -8.63 2.62
C VAL A 12 -2.15 -9.31 1.65
N ALA A 13 -2.72 -10.01 0.67
CA ALA A 13 -2.00 -10.68 -0.39
C ALA A 13 -2.70 -10.46 -1.74
N GLY A 14 -1.94 -10.62 -2.82
CA GLY A 14 -2.44 -10.57 -4.19
C GLY A 14 -2.47 -11.97 -4.81
N ASP A 15 -3.32 -12.17 -5.80
CA ASP A 15 -3.38 -13.38 -6.62
C ASP A 15 -2.43 -13.34 -7.83
N GLY A 16 -1.79 -12.20 -8.09
CA GLY A 16 -0.94 -11.98 -9.27
C GLY A 16 -1.69 -11.59 -10.54
N ASN A 17 -3.02 -11.49 -10.48
CA ASN A 17 -3.91 -11.07 -11.57
C ASN A 17 -4.66 -9.77 -11.21
N GLY A 18 -4.14 -9.02 -10.24
CA GLY A 18 -4.70 -7.74 -9.80
C GLY A 18 -5.82 -7.85 -8.76
N GLN A 19 -6.14 -9.05 -8.25
CA GLN A 19 -7.04 -9.18 -7.11
C GLN A 19 -6.25 -9.19 -5.80
N VAL A 20 -6.69 -8.33 -4.88
CA VAL A 20 -6.11 -8.20 -3.55
C VAL A 20 -7.13 -8.66 -2.51
N PHE A 21 -6.69 -9.51 -1.59
CA PHE A 21 -7.55 -10.11 -0.57
C PHE A 21 -6.81 -10.24 0.77
N GLU A 22 -7.57 -10.45 1.85
CA GLU A 22 -7.04 -10.64 3.19
C GLU A 22 -6.76 -12.12 3.51
N ILE A 23 -5.79 -12.34 4.40
CA ILE A 23 -5.51 -13.63 5.05
C ILE A 23 -5.82 -13.44 6.55
N PRO A 24 -7.05 -13.75 7.01
CA PRO A 24 -7.54 -13.41 8.35
C PRO A 24 -6.76 -14.05 9.50
N GLU A 25 -6.09 -15.16 9.24
CA GLU A 25 -5.32 -15.92 10.22
C GLU A 25 -4.02 -15.21 10.62
N LEU A 26 -3.53 -14.30 9.77
CA LEU A 26 -2.28 -13.56 9.97
C LEU A 26 -2.55 -12.06 10.10
N GLN A 27 -1.73 -11.39 10.91
CA GLN A 27 -1.75 -9.95 11.05
C GLN A 27 -0.77 -9.30 10.09
N ALA A 28 -1.10 -8.11 9.60
CA ALA A 28 -0.21 -7.33 8.76
C ALA A 28 1.10 -7.04 9.51
N ALA A 29 2.22 -7.29 8.83
CA ALA A 29 3.55 -7.00 9.32
C ALA A 29 4.22 -5.96 8.41
N GLY A 30 5.15 -5.23 8.99
CA GLY A 30 6.04 -4.33 8.26
C GLY A 30 7.50 -4.73 8.45
N ARG A 31 8.40 -4.03 7.76
CA ARG A 31 9.84 -4.15 7.99
C ARG A 31 10.52 -2.80 8.07
N ARG A 32 11.57 -2.74 8.88
CA ARG A 32 12.60 -1.70 8.87
C ARG A 32 13.91 -2.35 8.49
N LEU A 33 14.46 -2.01 7.33
CA LEU A 33 15.64 -2.65 6.78
C LEU A 33 15.44 -4.19 6.74
N HIS A 34 16.19 -4.92 7.56
CA HIS A 34 16.16 -6.38 7.65
C HIS A 34 15.30 -6.91 8.80
N THR A 35 14.74 -6.03 9.63
CA THR A 35 13.96 -6.42 10.81
C THR A 35 12.47 -6.41 10.51
N LEU A 36 11.83 -7.56 10.69
CA LEU A 36 10.38 -7.69 10.66
C LEU A 36 9.77 -7.15 11.95
N LEU A 37 8.65 -6.42 11.82
CA LEU A 37 7.97 -5.77 12.92
C LEU A 37 6.46 -5.98 12.78
N GLN A 38 5.82 -6.17 13.93
CA GLN A 38 4.37 -6.09 14.04
C GLN A 38 4.03 -4.65 14.44
N PRO A 39 3.36 -3.86 13.59
CA PRO A 39 2.99 -2.49 13.94
C PRO A 39 1.89 -2.49 15.00
N GLU A 40 1.93 -1.55 15.93
CA GLU A 40 0.90 -1.43 16.95
C GLU A 40 -0.43 -0.99 16.31
N PRO A 41 -1.60 -1.37 16.88
CA PRO A 41 -2.88 -0.92 16.35
C PRO A 41 -2.99 0.61 16.20
N GLY A 42 -2.30 1.37 17.05
CA GLY A 42 -2.27 2.83 17.01
C GLY A 42 -1.39 3.43 15.91
N ASP A 43 -0.51 2.65 15.29
CA ASP A 43 0.37 3.11 14.20
C ASP A 43 -0.36 3.17 12.85
N TYR A 44 -1.51 2.50 12.75
CA TYR A 44 -2.28 2.41 11.53
C TYR A 44 -3.26 3.58 11.38
N LEU A 45 -3.28 4.15 10.18
CA LEU A 45 -4.35 5.02 9.69
C LEU A 45 -5.07 4.37 8.49
N PRO A 46 -6.36 4.69 8.24
CA PRO A 46 -7.02 4.29 7.01
C PRO A 46 -6.19 4.76 5.82
N MET A 47 -5.97 3.89 4.82
CA MET A 47 -5.17 4.21 3.66
C MET A 47 -5.66 5.53 3.02
N PRO A 48 -4.81 6.56 2.88
CA PRO A 48 -5.25 7.86 2.40
C PRO A 48 -5.84 7.79 0.99
N ASN A 49 -6.88 8.57 0.69
CA ASN A 49 -7.38 8.67 -0.67
C ASN A 49 -6.29 9.23 -1.61
N GLY A 50 -6.23 8.72 -2.83
CA GLY A 50 -5.16 8.96 -3.79
C GLY A 50 -3.97 8.01 -3.66
N SER A 51 -3.94 7.16 -2.63
CA SER A 51 -2.95 6.07 -2.53
C SER A 51 -3.28 4.95 -3.52
N SER A 52 -2.28 4.16 -3.89
CA SER A 52 -2.42 3.01 -4.79
C SER A 52 -1.87 1.74 -4.16
N LEU A 53 -2.41 0.58 -4.56
CA LEU A 53 -1.88 -0.72 -4.18
C LEU A 53 -1.00 -1.27 -5.30
N PHE A 54 0.11 -1.90 -4.93
CA PHE A 54 1.03 -2.58 -5.83
C PHE A 54 1.19 -4.03 -5.40
N GLU A 55 0.96 -4.95 -6.35
CA GLU A 55 1.50 -6.30 -6.25
C GLU A 55 3.01 -6.26 -6.47
N LEU A 56 3.74 -7.13 -5.78
CA LEU A 56 5.19 -7.19 -5.82
C LEU A 56 5.63 -8.55 -6.42
N PRO A 57 5.70 -8.71 -7.76
CA PRO A 57 6.01 -9.98 -8.40
C PRO A 57 7.28 -10.65 -7.86
N GLY A 58 7.25 -11.97 -7.62
CA GLY A 58 8.34 -12.73 -6.97
C GLY A 58 8.53 -12.40 -5.47
N ARG A 59 7.62 -11.60 -4.92
CA ARG A 59 7.33 -11.25 -3.52
C ARG A 59 6.49 -12.25 -2.75
N LYS A 60 6.98 -13.01 -1.77
CA LYS A 60 6.07 -13.75 -0.86
C LYS A 60 5.71 -12.93 0.37
N PRO A 61 4.42 -12.68 0.67
CA PRO A 61 4.02 -11.86 1.80
C PRO A 61 4.42 -12.52 3.13
N VAL A 62 4.79 -11.69 4.09
CA VAL A 62 5.08 -12.11 5.46
C VAL A 62 4.08 -11.46 6.39
N GLY A 63 3.38 -12.26 7.19
CA GLY A 63 2.48 -11.79 8.24
C GLY A 63 2.96 -12.25 9.62
N PHE A 64 2.37 -11.68 10.67
CA PHE A 64 2.59 -12.14 12.04
C PHE A 64 1.48 -13.11 12.45
N ASP A 65 1.85 -14.31 12.89
CA ASP A 65 0.93 -15.31 13.45
C ASP A 65 0.68 -14.99 14.94
N PRO A 66 -0.51 -14.52 15.32
CA PRO A 66 -0.79 -14.11 16.69
C PRO A 66 -0.92 -15.27 17.68
N VAL A 67 -1.11 -16.51 17.19
CA VAL A 67 -1.20 -17.73 18.00
C VAL A 67 0.20 -18.23 18.32
N LYS A 68 1.04 -18.40 17.29
CA LYS A 68 2.40 -18.92 17.43
C LYS A 68 3.42 -17.87 17.85
N LYS A 69 3.09 -16.59 17.75
CA LYS A 69 3.97 -15.44 18.01
C LYS A 69 5.22 -15.41 17.13
N ILE A 70 5.07 -15.80 15.86
CA ILE A 70 6.15 -15.83 14.87
C ILE A 70 5.76 -15.10 13.58
N PHE A 71 6.74 -14.61 12.85
CA PHE A 71 6.53 -14.17 11.47
C PHE A 71 6.46 -15.37 10.54
N THR A 72 5.42 -15.42 9.71
CA THR A 72 5.13 -16.52 8.79
C THR A 72 5.12 -16.00 7.37
N THR A 73 5.91 -16.64 6.50
CA THR A 73 5.89 -16.40 5.04
C THR A 73 4.76 -17.22 4.43
N VAL A 74 3.94 -16.60 3.58
CA VAL A 74 2.85 -17.28 2.88
C VAL A 74 3.23 -17.49 1.42
N ALA A 75 3.50 -18.73 1.04
CA ALA A 75 3.81 -19.08 -0.35
C ALA A 75 2.53 -19.17 -1.22
N ALA A 76 1.46 -19.70 -0.61
CA ALA A 76 0.16 -19.93 -1.21
C ALA A 76 -0.96 -19.83 -0.16
N TYR A 77 -2.17 -19.48 -0.59
CA TYR A 77 -3.38 -19.45 0.24
C TYR A 77 -4.49 -20.20 -0.48
N ARG A 78 -5.14 -21.15 0.22
CA ARG A 78 -6.18 -22.04 -0.35
C ARG A 78 -5.75 -22.75 -1.63
N GLY A 79 -4.49 -23.18 -1.69
CA GLY A 79 -3.92 -23.90 -2.84
C GLY A 79 -3.46 -23.02 -4.01
N VAL A 80 -3.62 -21.70 -3.93
CA VAL A 80 -3.22 -20.76 -4.99
C VAL A 80 -1.97 -19.97 -4.55
N PRO A 81 -0.93 -19.86 -5.38
CA PRO A 81 0.22 -19.01 -5.09
C PRO A 81 -0.21 -17.56 -4.82
N VAL A 82 0.45 -16.90 -3.87
CA VAL A 82 0.17 -15.50 -3.55
C VAL A 82 1.38 -14.62 -3.76
N THR A 83 1.12 -13.34 -3.94
CA THR A 83 2.13 -12.28 -4.05
C THR A 83 1.97 -11.25 -2.93
N ALA A 84 3.08 -10.64 -2.53
CA ALA A 84 3.08 -9.57 -1.55
C ALA A 84 2.45 -8.32 -2.15
N VAL A 85 1.74 -7.57 -1.30
CA VAL A 85 1.10 -6.30 -1.66
C VAL A 85 1.68 -5.19 -0.80
N ALA A 86 1.89 -4.03 -1.41
CA ALA A 86 2.28 -2.80 -0.74
C ALA A 86 1.36 -1.64 -1.12
N ALA A 87 1.35 -0.60 -0.29
CA ALA A 87 0.70 0.66 -0.62
C ALA A 87 1.74 1.72 -1.00
N PHE A 88 1.47 2.45 -2.09
CA PHE A 88 2.11 3.70 -2.42
C PHE A 88 1.21 4.85 -1.95
N LEU A 89 1.69 5.59 -0.97
CA LEU A 89 0.86 6.56 -0.25
C LEU A 89 0.63 7.82 -1.07
N ALA A 90 -0.56 8.41 -0.91
CA ALA A 90 -0.84 9.75 -1.37
C ALA A 90 0.15 10.77 -0.77
N PRO A 91 0.35 11.92 -1.44
CA PRO A 91 1.14 13.03 -0.88
C PRO A 91 0.65 13.45 0.51
N ALA A 92 1.49 14.18 1.26
CA ALA A 92 1.29 14.57 2.66
C ALA A 92 1.46 13.45 3.71
N TYR A 93 1.66 12.19 3.32
CA TYR A 93 1.86 11.07 4.25
C TYR A 93 3.25 10.45 4.12
N THR A 94 3.89 10.20 5.27
CA THR A 94 5.18 9.53 5.37
C THR A 94 4.99 8.08 5.83
N GLN A 95 5.54 7.14 5.05
CA GLN A 95 5.56 5.72 5.42
C GLN A 95 6.40 5.50 6.68
N MET A 96 5.92 4.66 7.61
CA MET A 96 6.70 4.27 8.80
C MET A 96 7.39 2.92 8.63
N LEU A 97 6.81 2.03 7.80
CA LEU A 97 7.28 0.66 7.60
C LEU A 97 7.08 0.22 6.15
N HIS A 98 8.06 -0.50 5.62
CA HIS A 98 7.92 -1.15 4.33
C HIS A 98 7.10 -2.44 4.44
N ALA A 99 6.50 -2.88 3.33
CA ALA A 99 5.86 -4.18 3.24
C ALA A 99 6.84 -5.31 3.62
N ALA A 100 6.35 -6.24 4.43
CA ALA A 100 7.10 -7.42 4.85
C ALA A 100 6.94 -8.53 3.80
N PHE A 101 8.06 -8.96 3.22
CA PHE A 101 8.08 -10.03 2.22
C PHE A 101 9.41 -10.77 2.20
N VAL A 102 9.39 -11.97 1.62
CA VAL A 102 10.59 -12.73 1.21
C VAL A 102 10.71 -12.68 -0.31
N THR A 103 11.85 -12.21 -0.80
CA THR A 103 12.15 -12.16 -2.24
C THR A 103 12.55 -13.54 -2.76
N GLU A 104 11.86 -14.02 -3.79
CA GLU A 104 12.20 -15.28 -4.45
C GLU A 104 13.44 -15.13 -5.36
N PRO A 105 14.21 -16.21 -5.57
CA PRO A 105 15.26 -16.24 -6.58
C PRO A 105 14.72 -15.82 -7.96
N GLY A 106 15.44 -14.95 -8.66
CA GLY A 106 15.04 -14.47 -9.99
C GLY A 106 13.95 -13.39 -9.99
N ALA A 107 13.48 -12.93 -8.82
CA ALA A 107 12.50 -11.84 -8.76
C ALA A 107 13.04 -10.56 -9.42
N VAL A 108 12.22 -9.92 -10.24
CA VAL A 108 12.57 -8.69 -10.97
C VAL A 108 12.92 -7.56 -10.01
N ARG A 109 13.78 -6.63 -10.46
CA ARG A 109 14.05 -5.40 -9.70
C ARG A 109 12.80 -4.52 -9.72
N LEU A 110 12.31 -4.16 -8.54
CA LEU A 110 11.22 -3.21 -8.42
C LEU A 110 11.72 -1.77 -8.64
N PRO A 111 10.88 -0.87 -9.18
CA PRO A 111 11.13 0.56 -9.19
C PRO A 111 11.40 1.12 -7.78
N LEU A 112 12.03 2.29 -7.67
CA LEU A 112 12.35 2.92 -6.38
C LEU A 112 11.13 3.66 -5.77
N PHE A 113 10.01 2.97 -5.61
CA PHE A 113 8.83 3.49 -4.94
C PHE A 113 8.84 3.21 -3.44
N ALA A 114 8.00 3.96 -2.72
CA ALA A 114 7.71 3.72 -1.32
C ALA A 114 6.71 2.56 -1.18
N TYR A 115 7.24 1.33 -0.99
CA TYR A 115 6.43 0.13 -0.77
C TYR A 115 6.02 0.01 0.69
N THR A 116 5.00 0.74 1.11
CA THR A 116 4.50 0.76 2.48
C THR A 116 3.78 -0.54 2.84
N ALA A 117 3.92 -1.01 4.07
CA ALA A 117 3.10 -2.11 4.56
C ALA A 117 1.61 -1.77 4.51
N VAL A 118 0.77 -2.75 4.24
CA VAL A 118 -0.68 -2.57 4.16
C VAL A 118 -1.40 -3.77 4.76
N GLY A 119 -2.51 -3.50 5.41
CA GLY A 119 -3.38 -4.53 5.96
C GLY A 119 -4.85 -4.19 5.78
N TRP A 120 -5.71 -5.18 5.99
CA TRP A 120 -7.16 -5.04 5.78
C TRP A 120 -7.92 -5.19 7.09
N ARG A 121 -8.90 -4.30 7.33
CA ARG A 121 -9.78 -4.39 8.48
C ARG A 121 -11.03 -3.56 8.30
N ARG A 122 -12.19 -4.04 8.78
CA ARG A 122 -13.45 -3.27 8.79
C ARG A 122 -13.76 -2.66 7.42
N ASN A 123 -13.62 -3.46 6.38
CA ASN A 123 -13.95 -3.09 4.99
C ASN A 123 -13.10 -1.96 4.38
N GLN A 124 -11.88 -1.74 4.88
CA GLN A 124 -10.93 -0.79 4.29
C GLN A 124 -9.47 -1.18 4.55
N PHE A 125 -8.57 -0.61 3.74
CA PHE A 125 -7.13 -0.76 3.91
C PHE A 125 -6.59 0.18 4.99
N TYR A 126 -5.55 -0.28 5.67
CA TYR A 126 -4.83 0.45 6.71
C TYR A 126 -3.33 0.36 6.47
N VAL A 127 -2.62 1.45 6.74
CA VAL A 127 -1.17 1.56 6.52
C VAL A 127 -0.50 2.16 7.78
N PRO A 128 0.71 1.71 8.14
CA PRO A 128 1.51 2.35 9.17
C PRO A 128 2.19 3.59 8.58
N ALA A 129 1.56 4.75 8.79
CA ALA A 129 1.98 6.02 8.22
C ALA A 129 1.55 7.18 9.12
N ILE A 130 2.14 8.34 8.87
CA ILE A 130 1.78 9.60 9.54
C ILE A 130 1.54 10.69 8.50
N ARG A 131 0.48 11.49 8.69
CA ARG A 131 0.30 12.73 7.92
C ARG A 131 1.29 13.77 8.44
N VAL A 132 2.17 14.25 7.58
CA VAL A 132 3.21 15.24 7.93
C VAL A 132 2.91 16.63 7.40
N ASP A 133 2.02 16.76 6.41
CA ASP A 133 1.56 18.03 5.88
C ASP A 133 0.06 18.19 6.16
N ALA A 134 -0.30 19.22 6.93
CA ALA A 134 -1.69 19.53 7.27
C ALA A 134 -2.42 20.28 6.16
N ASP A 135 -1.69 20.81 5.18
CA ASP A 135 -2.27 21.50 4.04
C ASP A 135 -3.10 20.53 3.19
N VAL A 136 -4.22 21.03 2.71
CA VAL A 136 -5.19 20.27 1.92
C VAL A 136 -4.97 20.40 0.42
N ARG A 137 -4.05 21.28 -0.01
CA ARG A 137 -3.67 21.45 -1.42
C ARG A 137 -3.17 20.17 -2.09
N GLN A 138 -2.78 19.18 -1.29
CA GLN A 138 -2.29 17.87 -1.74
C GLN A 138 -3.37 16.79 -1.70
N ASP A 139 -4.59 17.08 -1.20
CA ASP A 139 -5.66 16.10 -1.06
C ASP A 139 -6.45 15.97 -2.37
N PRO A 140 -6.37 14.83 -3.10
CA PRO A 140 -6.96 14.71 -4.44
C PRO A 140 -8.49 14.84 -4.48
N GLU A 141 -9.16 14.59 -3.36
CA GLU A 141 -10.60 14.78 -3.19
C GLU A 141 -11.04 16.23 -3.41
N GLN A 142 -10.14 17.20 -3.22
CA GLN A 142 -10.43 18.62 -3.37
C GLN A 142 -10.25 19.12 -4.81
N PHE A 143 -9.73 18.27 -5.70
CA PHE A 143 -9.42 18.67 -7.06
C PHE A 143 -10.69 18.64 -7.92
N ASP A 144 -11.00 19.75 -8.58
CA ASP A 144 -12.04 19.77 -9.62
C ASP A 144 -11.53 19.05 -10.87
N GLN A 145 -11.75 17.74 -10.91
CA GLN A 145 -11.33 16.87 -12.00
C GLN A 145 -11.91 17.31 -13.36
N ARG A 146 -13.13 17.86 -13.38
CA ARG A 146 -13.75 18.36 -14.62
C ARG A 146 -13.01 19.58 -15.13
N LEU A 147 -12.68 20.52 -14.24
CA LEU A 147 -11.87 21.68 -14.57
C LEU A 147 -10.47 21.26 -15.05
N ILE A 148 -9.81 20.35 -14.34
CA ILE A 148 -8.48 19.85 -14.70
C ILE A 148 -8.49 19.24 -16.10
N HIS A 149 -9.40 18.28 -16.37
CA HIS A 149 -9.50 17.66 -17.69
C HIS A 149 -9.82 18.67 -18.80
N ARG A 150 -10.73 19.62 -18.55
CA ARG A 150 -11.06 20.66 -19.53
C ARG A 150 -9.85 21.54 -19.84
N ARG A 151 -9.09 21.96 -18.82
CA ARG A 151 -7.90 22.80 -18.98
C ARG A 151 -6.75 22.05 -19.63
N ALA A 152 -6.53 20.78 -19.26
CA ALA A 152 -5.54 19.91 -19.90
C ALA A 152 -5.83 19.76 -21.41
N ASN A 153 -7.07 19.45 -21.78
CA ASN A 153 -7.47 19.34 -23.19
C ASN A 153 -7.29 20.65 -23.97
N ALA A 154 -7.57 21.81 -23.35
CA ALA A 154 -7.31 23.10 -23.97
C ALA A 154 -5.80 23.36 -24.17
N LEU A 155 -4.98 22.96 -23.21
CA LEU A 155 -3.51 23.10 -23.27
C LEU A 155 -2.93 22.23 -24.39
N LEU A 156 -3.36 20.98 -24.49
CA LEU A 156 -2.99 20.04 -25.56
C LEU A 156 -3.31 20.62 -26.95
N LYS A 157 -4.54 21.14 -27.14
CA LYS A 157 -4.96 21.76 -28.40
C LYS A 157 -4.16 23.02 -28.75
N LYS A 158 -3.80 23.81 -27.75
CA LYS A 158 -3.01 25.04 -27.93
C LYS A 158 -1.56 24.74 -28.33
N HIS A 159 -1.03 23.60 -27.91
CA HIS A 159 0.38 23.22 -28.12
C HIS A 159 0.54 21.83 -28.76
N PRO A 160 0.02 21.60 -29.97
CA PRO A 160 -0.10 20.26 -30.57
C PRO A 160 1.26 19.62 -30.94
N ARG A 161 2.34 20.41 -31.01
CA ARG A 161 3.69 19.92 -31.30
C ARG A 161 4.62 19.95 -30.08
N ASN A 162 4.12 20.35 -28.91
CA ASN A 162 4.92 20.42 -27.70
C ASN A 162 4.90 19.08 -26.97
N ARG A 163 6.02 18.34 -27.06
CA ARG A 163 6.19 17.02 -26.45
C ARG A 163 6.17 17.00 -24.92
N LEU A 164 6.30 18.15 -24.25
CA LEU A 164 6.17 18.25 -22.79
C LEU A 164 4.72 18.42 -22.34
N VAL A 165 3.87 18.91 -23.23
CA VAL A 165 2.43 19.07 -22.99
C VAL A 165 1.66 17.84 -23.46
N ALA A 166 2.11 17.22 -24.55
CA ALA A 166 1.49 16.09 -25.26
C ALA A 166 1.36 14.81 -24.44
#